data_AF-A0A952RPD5-F1
#
_entry.id   AF-A0A952RPD5-F1
#
_cell.length_a   1.000
_cell.length_b   1.000
_cell.length_c   1.000
_cell.angle_alpha   90.00
_cell.angle_beta   90.00
_cell.angle_gamma   90.00
#
_symmetry.space_group_name_H-M   'P 1'
#
loop_
_entity.id
_entity.type
_entity.pdbx_description
1 polymer ?
#
loop_
_entity_poly.entity_id
_entity_poly.type
_entity_poly.pdbx_seq_one_letter_code
_entity_poly.pdbx_strand_id
1 'polypeptide(L)'
;MISALRDKYERMRALREAHARADEPDPRPALQRLAAEFPGALRELDRLPIDEIAHRILALRAAEADPARIEGWMIAEHTFHRYARGVLATKRWLSDHVPDEAAFRRALPTLDPEAALFATDLEAVASPPRGRVMDLVYARAADDLCIPEPALRHLLHDQRIQAPQPPH
;
A
#
# COMPACT_ATOMS: atom_id res chain seq x y z
N MET A 1 -9.49 -5.95 4.74
CA MET A 1 -8.75 -4.69 4.96
C MET A 1 -7.69 -4.86 6.03
N ILE A 2 -8.07 -4.94 7.32
CA ILE A 2 -7.13 -4.97 8.45
C ILE A 2 -6.22 -6.22 8.42
N SER A 3 -6.78 -7.39 8.15
CA SER A 3 -6.02 -8.63 8.02
C SER A 3 -4.90 -8.57 6.98
N ALA A 4 -5.19 -8.02 5.80
CA ALA A 4 -4.18 -7.87 4.76
C ALA A 4 -3.02 -6.94 5.18
N LEU A 5 -3.30 -5.86 5.93
CA LEU A 5 -2.25 -5.01 6.48
C LEU A 5 -1.45 -5.73 7.56
N ARG A 6 -2.11 -6.51 8.43
CA ARG A 6 -1.40 -7.30 9.44
C ARG A 6 -0.47 -8.31 8.79
N ASP A 7 -0.95 -9.03 7.78
CA ASP A 7 -0.17 -10.00 7.03
C ASP A 7 1.04 -9.33 6.34
N LYS A 8 0.89 -8.11 5.82
CA LYS A 8 2.01 -7.29 5.31
C LYS A 8 3.09 -7.10 6.39
N TYR A 9 2.71 -6.59 7.56
CA TYR A 9 3.68 -6.29 8.62
C TYR A 9 4.30 -7.55 9.23
N GLU A 10 3.53 -8.63 9.38
CA GLU A 10 4.07 -9.92 9.83
C GLU A 10 5.11 -10.47 8.84
N ARG A 11 4.87 -10.34 7.53
CA ARG A 11 5.85 -10.70 6.49
C ARG A 11 7.08 -9.80 6.51
N MET A 12 6.90 -8.50 6.67
CA MET A 12 8.01 -7.54 6.81
C MET A 12 8.89 -7.90 8.02
N ARG A 13 8.26 -8.18 9.17
CA ARG A 13 8.96 -8.61 10.38
C ARG A 13 9.74 -9.90 10.14
N ALA A 14 9.10 -10.92 9.57
CA ALA A 14 9.74 -12.20 9.28
C ALA A 14 10.96 -12.05 8.35
N LEU A 15 10.88 -11.18 7.35
CA LEU A 15 12.00 -10.87 6.46
C LEU A 15 13.18 -10.22 7.20
N ARG A 16 12.91 -9.25 8.09
CA ARG A 16 13.97 -8.63 8.90
C ARG A 16 14.62 -9.61 9.87
N GLU A 17 13.82 -10.47 10.50
CA GLU A 17 14.31 -11.49 11.42
C GLU A 17 15.13 -12.57 10.69
N ALA A 18 14.74 -12.96 9.47
CA ALA A 18 15.49 -13.90 8.65
C ALA A 18 16.85 -13.33 8.21
N HIS A 19 16.89 -12.06 7.82
CA HIS A 19 18.12 -11.37 7.43
C HIS A 19 19.15 -11.26 8.57
N ALA A 20 18.70 -11.29 9.82
CA ALA A 20 19.59 -11.31 10.99
C ALA A 20 20.22 -12.68 11.27
N ARG A 21 19.81 -13.75 10.58
CA ARG A 21 20.31 -15.13 10.79
C ARG A 21 21.48 -15.43 9.85
N ALA A 22 22.40 -16.27 10.30
CA ALA A 22 23.58 -16.65 9.52
C ALA A 22 23.26 -17.55 8.31
N ASP A 23 22.12 -18.24 8.32
CA ASP A 23 21.66 -19.13 7.22
C ASP A 23 20.39 -18.53 6.59
N GLU A 24 20.54 -17.34 6.00
CA GLU A 24 19.46 -16.61 5.35
C GLU A 24 19.11 -17.30 4.00
N PRO A 25 17.86 -17.79 3.81
CA PRO A 25 17.40 -18.23 2.50
C PRO A 25 17.26 -17.04 1.55
N ASP A 26 17.41 -17.26 0.24
CA ASP A 26 17.29 -16.19 -0.77
C ASP A 26 16.00 -15.34 -0.57
N PRO A 27 16.11 -14.06 -0.20
CA PRO A 27 14.96 -13.24 0.16
C PRO A 27 14.20 -12.72 -1.08
N ARG A 28 14.81 -12.78 -2.28
CA ARG A 28 14.28 -12.14 -3.50
C ARG A 28 12.85 -12.57 -3.84
N PRO A 29 12.47 -13.86 -3.82
CA PRO A 29 11.10 -14.27 -4.13
C PRO A 29 10.09 -13.72 -3.12
N ALA A 30 10.45 -13.64 -1.85
CA ALA A 30 9.58 -13.12 -0.80
C ALA A 30 9.42 -11.59 -0.89
N LEU A 31 10.51 -10.86 -1.16
CA LEU A 31 10.49 -9.41 -1.40
C LEU A 31 9.65 -9.05 -2.64
N GLN A 32 9.79 -9.81 -3.74
CA GLN A 32 9.00 -9.61 -4.96
C GLN A 32 7.51 -9.78 -4.71
N ARG A 33 7.10 -10.86 -4.02
CA ARG A 33 5.70 -11.07 -3.65
C ARG A 33 5.17 -9.95 -2.74
N LEU A 34 5.96 -9.54 -1.75
CA LEU A 34 5.58 -8.44 -0.85
C LEU A 34 5.35 -7.14 -1.63
N ALA A 35 6.26 -6.80 -2.55
CA ALA A 35 6.17 -5.58 -3.36
C ALA A 35 4.99 -5.60 -4.35
N ALA A 36 4.64 -6.79 -4.88
CA ALA A 36 3.51 -6.95 -5.78
C ALA A 36 2.16 -6.74 -5.06
N GLU A 37 2.01 -7.30 -3.86
CA GLU A 37 0.78 -7.19 -3.07
C GLU A 37 0.63 -5.83 -2.37
N PHE A 38 1.75 -5.26 -1.92
CA PHE A 38 1.82 -4.01 -1.15
C PHE A 38 2.81 -3.04 -1.79
N PRO A 39 2.37 -2.26 -2.80
CA PRO A 39 3.24 -1.29 -3.47
C PRO A 39 3.86 -0.31 -2.47
N GLY A 40 5.20 -0.24 -2.47
CA GLY A 40 5.96 0.61 -1.54
C GLY A 40 6.46 -0.08 -0.28
N ALA A 41 6.03 -1.32 0.01
CA ALA A 41 6.42 -2.05 1.21
C ALA A 41 7.93 -2.26 1.38
N LEU A 42 8.70 -2.36 0.29
CA LEU A 42 10.17 -2.49 0.38
C LEU A 42 10.83 -1.23 0.91
N ARG A 43 10.41 -0.06 0.43
CA ARG A 43 10.92 1.23 0.92
C ARG A 43 10.56 1.44 2.40
N GLU A 44 9.39 0.95 2.81
CA GLU A 44 8.98 0.98 4.20
C GLU A 44 9.78 0.00 5.04
N LEU A 45 10.02 -1.22 4.55
CA LEU A 45 10.84 -2.24 5.21
C LEU A 45 12.24 -1.72 5.56
N ASP A 46 12.84 -0.98 4.63
CA ASP A 46 14.17 -0.38 4.80
C ASP A 46 14.22 0.74 5.86
N ARG A 47 13.09 1.37 6.17
CA ARG A 47 13.03 2.61 6.96
C ARG A 47 12.35 2.45 8.31
N LEU A 48 11.38 1.55 8.40
CA LEU A 48 10.52 1.40 9.56
C LEU A 48 11.27 0.61 10.65
N PRO A 49 11.45 1.15 11.87
CA PRO A 49 12.07 0.41 12.97
C PRO A 49 11.32 -0.90 13.27
N ILE A 50 12.04 -1.93 13.74
CA ILE A 50 11.44 -3.24 14.02
C ILE A 50 10.37 -3.15 15.13
N ASP A 51 10.58 -2.28 16.12
CA ASP A 51 9.63 -2.06 17.21
C ASP A 51 8.33 -1.40 16.72
N GLU A 52 8.43 -0.51 15.71
CA GLU A 52 7.28 0.11 15.07
C GLU A 52 6.50 -0.92 14.24
N ILE A 53 7.17 -1.84 13.54
CA ILE A 53 6.51 -2.98 12.88
C ILE A 53 5.75 -3.81 13.92
N ALA A 54 6.37 -4.13 15.06
CA ALA A 54 5.72 -4.88 16.13
C ALA A 54 4.50 -4.14 16.71
N HIS A 55 4.62 -2.81 16.91
CA HIS A 55 3.52 -1.98 17.37
C HIS A 55 2.35 -2.00 16.38
N ARG A 56 2.58 -1.80 15.09
CA ARG A 56 1.53 -1.83 14.06
C ARG A 56 0.83 -3.19 14.00
N ILE A 57 1.55 -4.30 14.16
CA ILE A 57 0.95 -5.64 14.26
C ILE A 57 -0.01 -5.72 15.45
N LEU A 58 0.38 -5.20 16.62
CA LEU A 58 -0.50 -5.20 17.81
C LEU A 58 -1.75 -4.34 17.61
N ALA A 59 -1.59 -3.14 17.06
CA ALA A 59 -2.71 -2.25 16.75
C ALA A 59 -3.69 -2.91 15.76
N LEU A 60 -3.16 -3.54 14.71
CA LEU A 60 -3.98 -4.25 13.72
C LEU A 60 -4.72 -5.45 14.33
N ARG A 61 -4.06 -6.26 15.17
CA ARG A 61 -4.73 -7.35 15.89
C ARG A 61 -5.84 -6.84 16.80
N ALA A 62 -5.63 -5.69 17.45
CA ALA A 62 -6.66 -5.07 18.26
C ALA A 62 -7.85 -4.59 17.41
N ALA A 63 -7.60 -4.03 16.24
CA ALA A 63 -8.64 -3.63 15.29
C ALA A 63 -9.37 -4.83 14.62
N GLU A 64 -8.70 -5.98 14.46
CA GLU A 64 -9.35 -7.24 14.03
C GLU A 64 -10.34 -7.74 15.07
N ALA A 65 -10.00 -7.63 16.36
CA ALA A 65 -10.84 -8.05 17.46
C ALA A 65 -11.98 -7.06 17.76
N ASP A 66 -11.74 -5.77 17.55
CA ASP A 66 -12.68 -4.69 17.84
C ASP A 66 -12.61 -3.59 16.77
N PRO A 67 -13.62 -3.47 15.88
CA PRO A 67 -13.67 -2.43 14.85
C PRO A 67 -13.61 -1.00 15.40
N ALA A 68 -13.97 -0.76 16.66
CA ALA A 68 -13.85 0.57 17.28
C ALA A 68 -12.39 1.01 17.46
N ARG A 69 -11.42 0.09 17.32
CA ARG A 69 -9.98 0.36 17.38
C ARG A 69 -9.34 0.60 16.01
N ILE A 70 -10.13 0.69 14.94
CA ILE A 70 -9.61 1.05 13.62
C ILE A 70 -9.14 2.50 13.65
N GLU A 71 -7.86 2.72 13.36
CA GLU A 71 -7.25 4.03 13.31
C GLU A 71 -7.20 4.57 11.87
N GLY A 72 -7.10 5.91 11.74
CA GLY A 72 -7.07 6.57 10.44
C GLY A 72 -5.92 6.12 9.53
N TRP A 73 -4.76 5.77 10.09
CA TRP A 73 -3.63 5.28 9.31
C TRP A 73 -3.90 3.92 8.65
N MET A 74 -4.67 3.03 9.32
CA MET A 74 -5.02 1.72 8.77
C MET A 74 -5.93 1.86 7.54
N ILE A 75 -6.89 2.79 7.63
CA ILE A 75 -7.78 3.12 6.53
C ILE A 75 -6.97 3.74 5.38
N ALA A 76 -6.15 4.75 5.69
CA ALA A 76 -5.30 5.43 4.72
C ALA A 76 -4.38 4.48 3.97
N GLU A 77 -3.72 3.57 4.68
CA GLU A 77 -2.77 2.62 4.10
C GLU A 77 -3.48 1.57 3.23
N HIS A 78 -4.64 1.09 3.67
CA HIS A 78 -5.44 0.19 2.84
C HIS A 78 -5.89 0.85 1.54
N THR A 79 -6.47 2.06 1.64
CA THR A 79 -6.93 2.83 0.49
C THR A 79 -5.78 3.16 -0.46
N PHE A 80 -4.63 3.56 0.08
CA PHE A 80 -3.44 3.83 -0.73
C PHE A 80 -2.99 2.58 -1.51
N HIS A 81 -2.83 1.43 -0.87
CA HIS A 81 -2.40 0.21 -1.58
C HIS A 81 -3.40 -0.23 -2.64
N ARG A 82 -4.70 -0.06 -2.37
CA ARG A 82 -5.77 -0.35 -3.33
C ARG A 82 -5.60 0.45 -4.63
N TYR A 83 -5.50 1.78 -4.53
CA TYR A 83 -5.26 2.63 -5.69
C TYR A 83 -3.89 2.41 -6.33
N ALA A 84 -2.86 2.13 -5.53
CA ALA A 84 -1.52 1.84 -6.05
C ALA A 84 -1.48 0.57 -6.90
N ARG A 85 -2.13 -0.53 -6.47
CA ARG A 85 -2.24 -1.74 -7.30
C ARG A 85 -2.98 -1.46 -8.60
N GLY A 86 -4.12 -0.77 -8.51
CA GLY A 86 -4.90 -0.40 -9.69
C GLY A 86 -4.08 0.38 -10.70
N VAL A 87 -3.43 1.47 -10.27
CA VAL A 87 -2.68 2.33 -11.20
C VAL A 87 -1.48 1.62 -11.82
N LEU A 88 -0.82 0.74 -11.07
CA LEU A 88 0.35 0.00 -11.57
C LEU A 88 -0.07 -1.10 -12.56
N ALA A 89 -1.20 -1.76 -12.31
CA ALA A 89 -1.76 -2.72 -13.26
C ALA A 89 -2.21 -2.02 -14.56
N THR A 90 -2.89 -0.88 -14.45
CA THR A 90 -3.26 -0.05 -15.61
C THR A 90 -2.04 0.42 -16.38
N LYS A 91 -1.01 0.93 -15.69
CA LYS A 91 0.24 1.36 -16.31
C LYS A 91 0.97 0.22 -17.03
N ARG A 92 0.94 -0.99 -16.47
CA ARG A 92 1.52 -2.17 -17.11
C ARG A 92 0.74 -2.56 -18.37
N TRP A 93 -0.58 -2.48 -18.36
CA TRP A 93 -1.35 -2.72 -19.58
C TRP A 93 -1.03 -1.67 -20.67
N LEU A 94 -0.92 -0.40 -20.28
CA LEU A 94 -0.57 0.71 -21.18
C LEU A 94 0.85 0.68 -21.74
N SER A 95 1.75 -0.22 -21.27
CA SER A 95 3.08 -0.32 -21.89
C SER A 95 3.03 -0.84 -23.32
N ASP A 96 2.02 -1.65 -23.64
CA ASP A 96 1.85 -2.30 -24.95
C ASP A 96 0.60 -1.80 -25.69
N HIS A 97 -0.13 -0.83 -25.11
CA HIS A 97 -1.43 -0.37 -25.61
C HIS A 97 -1.54 1.15 -25.59
N VAL A 98 -2.22 1.71 -26.59
CA VAL A 98 -2.69 3.10 -26.54
C VAL A 98 -3.87 3.22 -25.57
N PRO A 99 -4.07 4.39 -24.92
CA PRO A 99 -5.25 4.63 -24.09
C PRO A 99 -6.56 4.43 -24.87
N ASP A 100 -7.25 3.31 -24.62
CA ASP A 100 -8.55 2.96 -25.17
C ASP A 100 -9.39 2.31 -24.06
N GLU A 101 -10.42 3.02 -23.58
CA GLU A 101 -11.28 2.54 -22.49
C GLU A 101 -12.03 1.26 -22.84
N ALA A 102 -12.46 1.09 -24.10
CA ALA A 102 -13.22 -0.08 -24.51
C ALA A 102 -12.31 -1.31 -24.57
N ALA A 103 -11.09 -1.15 -25.10
CA ALA A 103 -10.07 -2.21 -25.07
C ALA A 103 -9.66 -2.56 -23.64
N PHE A 104 -9.45 -1.56 -22.79
CA PHE A 104 -9.09 -1.76 -21.39
C PHE A 104 -10.19 -2.50 -20.61
N ARG A 105 -11.46 -2.09 -20.76
CA ARG A 105 -12.61 -2.76 -20.13
C ARG A 105 -12.71 -4.24 -20.51
N ARG A 106 -12.40 -4.60 -21.77
CA ARG A 106 -12.33 -6.00 -22.20
C ARG A 106 -11.18 -6.77 -21.56
N ALA A 107 -10.07 -6.10 -21.26
CA ALA A 107 -8.90 -6.71 -20.63
C ALA A 107 -9.04 -6.87 -19.09
N LEU A 108 -9.90 -6.09 -18.43
CA LEU A 108 -10.07 -6.07 -16.97
C LEU A 108 -10.12 -7.46 -16.29
N PRO A 109 -10.82 -8.48 -16.82
CA PRO A 109 -10.85 -9.81 -16.19
C PRO A 109 -9.48 -10.51 -16.08
N THR A 110 -8.47 -10.03 -16.82
CA THR A 110 -7.10 -10.58 -16.84
C THR A 110 -6.11 -9.73 -16.04
N LEU A 111 -6.54 -8.57 -15.53
CA LEU A 111 -5.70 -7.62 -14.80
C LEU A 111 -5.91 -7.76 -13.29
N ASP A 112 -5.12 -7.01 -12.52
CA ASP A 112 -5.43 -6.81 -11.10
C ASP A 112 -6.84 -6.21 -10.98
N PRO A 113 -7.71 -6.72 -10.07
CA PRO A 113 -9.08 -6.23 -9.94
C PRO A 113 -9.19 -4.72 -9.71
N GLU A 114 -8.21 -4.12 -9.02
CA GLU A 114 -8.22 -2.68 -8.74
C GLU A 114 -7.90 -1.83 -9.98
N ALA A 115 -7.45 -2.44 -11.09
CA ALA A 115 -7.24 -1.74 -12.35
C ALA A 115 -8.54 -1.09 -12.86
N ALA A 116 -9.70 -1.66 -12.51
CA ALA A 116 -11.01 -1.11 -12.83
C ALA A 116 -11.23 0.31 -12.26
N LEU A 117 -10.53 0.69 -11.18
CA LEU A 117 -10.60 2.04 -10.60
C LEU A 117 -10.06 3.14 -11.53
N PHE A 118 -9.29 2.78 -12.55
CA PHE A 118 -8.68 3.71 -13.50
C PHE A 118 -9.23 3.55 -14.92
N ALA A 119 -10.35 2.84 -15.10
CA ALA A 119 -10.92 2.55 -16.41
C ALA A 119 -11.32 3.81 -17.21
N THR A 120 -11.53 4.94 -16.54
CA THR A 120 -11.89 6.25 -17.13
C THR A 120 -10.72 7.26 -17.12
N ASP A 121 -9.53 6.84 -16.68
CA ASP A 121 -8.40 7.74 -16.40
C ASP A 121 -7.14 7.32 -17.17
N LEU A 122 -7.29 6.56 -18.26
CA LEU A 122 -6.17 5.96 -18.97
C LEU A 122 -5.16 6.99 -19.49
N GLU A 123 -5.64 8.14 -19.96
CA GLU A 123 -4.76 9.23 -20.42
C GLU A 123 -3.90 9.77 -19.28
N ALA A 124 -4.50 9.99 -18.11
CA ALA A 124 -3.78 10.45 -16.92
C ALA A 124 -2.77 9.39 -16.46
N VAL A 125 -3.09 8.11 -16.54
CA VAL A 125 -2.15 7.03 -16.18
C VAL A 125 -1.00 6.92 -17.20
N ALA A 126 -1.28 7.09 -18.49
CA ALA A 126 -0.29 7.06 -19.56
C ALA A 126 0.66 8.26 -19.48
N SER A 127 0.12 9.45 -19.20
CA SER A 127 0.84 10.73 -19.13
C SER A 127 0.57 11.43 -17.80
N PRO A 128 1.14 10.92 -16.69
CA PRO A 128 0.82 11.41 -15.36
C PRO A 128 1.28 12.86 -15.14
N PRO A 129 0.53 13.64 -14.34
CA PRO A 129 0.97 14.96 -13.91
C PRO A 129 2.39 14.92 -13.36
N ARG A 130 3.25 15.83 -13.82
CA ARG A 130 4.67 15.92 -13.42
C ARG A 130 5.47 14.62 -13.64
N GLY A 131 4.99 13.72 -14.49
CA GLY A 131 5.62 12.44 -14.78
C GLY A 131 5.52 11.40 -13.65
N ARG A 132 4.66 11.62 -12.64
CA ARG A 132 4.60 10.78 -11.43
C ARG A 132 3.24 10.11 -11.27
N VAL A 133 3.15 8.85 -11.66
CA VAL A 133 1.91 8.05 -11.54
C VAL A 133 1.40 7.95 -10.10
N MET A 134 2.30 7.98 -9.11
CA MET A 134 1.92 7.94 -7.70
C MET A 134 1.18 9.20 -7.24
N ASP A 135 1.32 10.33 -7.93
CA ASP A 135 0.56 11.54 -7.59
C ASP A 135 -0.95 11.31 -7.83
N LEU A 136 -1.32 10.49 -8.83
CA LEU A 136 -2.71 10.07 -9.04
C LEU A 136 -3.24 9.22 -7.89
N VAL A 137 -2.39 8.34 -7.34
CA VAL A 137 -2.75 7.50 -6.19
C VAL A 137 -3.04 8.35 -4.97
N TYR A 138 -2.17 9.32 -4.68
CA TYR A 138 -2.37 10.24 -3.55
C TYR A 138 -3.63 11.09 -3.72
N ALA A 139 -3.86 11.65 -4.91
CA ALA A 139 -5.07 12.42 -5.19
C ALA A 139 -6.34 11.58 -5.00
N ARG A 140 -6.41 10.40 -5.64
CA ARG A 140 -7.58 9.52 -5.56
C ARG A 140 -7.84 9.01 -4.15
N ALA A 141 -6.80 8.62 -3.42
CA ALA A 141 -6.94 8.16 -2.03
C ALA A 141 -7.37 9.30 -1.09
N ALA A 142 -6.88 10.53 -1.31
CA ALA A 142 -7.27 11.69 -0.52
C ALA A 142 -8.74 12.06 -0.76
N ASP A 143 -9.16 12.05 -2.03
CA ASP A 143 -10.55 12.28 -2.44
C ASP A 143 -11.50 11.23 -1.85
N ASP A 144 -11.15 9.93 -1.93
CA ASP A 144 -11.93 8.81 -1.39
C ASP A 144 -12.13 8.91 0.12
N LEU A 145 -11.13 9.42 0.82
CA LEU A 145 -11.14 9.59 2.28
C LEU A 145 -11.69 10.95 2.72
N CYS A 146 -12.06 11.83 1.77
CA CYS A 146 -12.49 13.20 2.04
C CYS A 146 -11.50 13.98 2.94
N ILE A 147 -10.19 13.79 2.74
CA ILE A 147 -9.13 14.50 3.46
C ILE A 147 -8.17 15.21 2.50
N PRO A 148 -7.49 16.29 2.91
CA PRO A 148 -6.44 16.88 2.09
C PRO A 148 -5.27 15.91 1.85
N GLU A 149 -4.67 15.94 0.66
CA GLU A 149 -3.49 15.12 0.33
C GLU A 149 -2.35 15.23 1.36
N PRO A 150 -2.02 16.42 1.92
CA PRO A 150 -1.02 16.51 2.99
C PRO A 150 -1.39 15.71 4.24
N ALA A 151 -2.68 15.64 4.60
CA ALA A 151 -3.15 14.85 5.74
C ALA A 151 -3.03 13.34 5.48
N LEU A 152 -3.35 12.90 4.26
CA LEU A 152 -3.12 11.52 3.84
C LEU A 152 -1.63 11.15 3.94
N ARG A 153 -0.73 12.01 3.45
CA ARG A 153 0.72 11.79 3.53
C ARG A 153 1.19 11.70 4.99
N HIS A 154 0.64 12.52 5.88
CA HIS A 154 0.94 12.45 7.30
C HIS A 154 0.49 11.11 7.93
N LEU A 155 -0.70 10.62 7.56
CA LEU A 155 -1.19 9.30 8.00
C LEU A 155 -0.34 8.14 7.49
N LEU A 156 0.25 8.26 6.29
CA LEU A 156 1.06 7.19 5.69
C LEU A 156 2.52 7.17 6.17
N HIS A 157 3.12 8.34 6.42
CA HIS A 157 4.58 8.45 6.60
C HIS A 157 5.03 8.95 7.98
N ASP A 158 4.22 9.74 8.67
CA ASP A 158 4.63 10.47 9.89
C ASP A 158 4.03 9.91 11.18
N GLN A 159 3.41 8.74 11.12
CA GLN A 159 2.94 8.00 12.29
C GLN A 159 4.12 7.33 12.99
N ARG A 160 5.02 8.10 13.61
CA ARG A 160 5.75 7.58 14.78
C ARG A 160 4.69 7.50 15.86
N ILE A 161 4.24 6.29 16.16
CA ILE A 161 3.21 6.10 17.17
C ILE A 161 3.80 6.62 18.49
N GLN A 162 3.22 7.71 19.01
CA GLN A 162 3.55 8.18 20.35
C GLN A 162 3.19 7.01 21.28
N ALA A 163 4.20 6.35 21.84
CA ALA A 163 3.99 5.29 22.81
C ALA A 163 3.02 5.83 23.88
N PRO A 164 2.00 5.04 24.29
CA PRO A 164 1.13 5.46 25.39
C PRO A 164 2.03 5.77 26.59
N GLN A 165 1.92 7.01 27.09
CA GLN A 165 2.55 7.39 28.35
C GLN A 165 2.11 6.37 29.42
N PRO A 166 3.04 5.74 30.16
CA PRO A 166 2.63 4.87 31.26
C PRO A 166 1.79 5.70 32.25
N PRO A 167 0.72 5.12 32.83
CA PRO A 167 -0.01 5.81 33.88
C PRO A 167 0.95 6.12 35.05
N HIS A 168 0.93 7.38 35.49
CA HIS A 168 1.62 7.84 36.69
C HIS A 168 1.07 7.18 37.95
#